data_AF-A0A1T4YE45-F1
#
_entry.id   AF-A0A1T4YE45-F1
#
_cell.length_a   1.000
_cell.length_b   1.000
_cell.length_c   1.000
_cell.angle_alpha   90.00
_cell.angle_beta   90.00
_cell.angle_gamma   90.00
#
_symmetry.space_group_name_H-M   'P 1'
#
loop_
_entity.id
_entity.type
_entity.pdbx_description
1 polymer ?
#
loop_
_entity_poly.entity_id
_entity_poly.type
_entity_poly.pdbx_seq_one_letter_code
_entity_poly.pdbx_strand_id
1 'polypeptide(L)'
;MASEESDEDRRKPRSVYGVGDEPDARFSLANERTALAWMRTGLALVAGGVALTTLAGVADLPLFVDVMAALVCLGGGLVAVSSLVGWRRVERAMRLALPLPAPRILVGVGVGIIVLALVFAGYAAFEALQR
;
A
#
# COMPACT_ATOMS: atom_id res chain seq x y z
N MET A 1 -15.60 -19.31 43.01
CA MET A 1 -16.22 -20.21 42.02
C MET A 1 -17.39 -19.50 41.36
N ALA A 2 -17.07 -18.47 40.56
CA ALA A 2 -17.96 -17.83 39.59
C ALA A 2 -17.00 -17.29 38.53
N SER A 3 -16.90 -18.06 37.45
CA SER A 3 -16.28 -17.77 36.16
C SER A 3 -15.74 -16.34 36.00
N GLU A 4 -14.42 -16.20 35.98
CA GLU A 4 -13.76 -15.23 35.11
C GLU A 4 -14.26 -15.53 33.71
N GLU A 5 -15.33 -14.85 33.32
CA GLU A 5 -15.81 -14.81 31.95
C GLU A 5 -14.61 -14.27 31.16
N SER A 6 -13.89 -15.18 30.49
CA SER A 6 -12.88 -14.80 29.52
C SER A 6 -13.61 -13.90 28.53
N ASP A 7 -13.40 -12.59 28.64
CA ASP A 7 -14.01 -11.60 27.77
C ASP A 7 -13.59 -11.98 26.35
N GLU A 8 -14.46 -12.71 25.65
CA GLU A 8 -14.12 -13.38 24.41
C GLU A 8 -13.79 -12.28 23.40
N ASP A 9 -12.51 -12.12 23.05
CA ASP A 9 -12.03 -10.97 22.29
C ASP A 9 -12.88 -10.72 21.03
N ARG A 10 -13.73 -9.67 21.09
CA ARG A 10 -14.71 -9.33 20.05
C ARG A 10 -14.11 -8.55 18.88
N ARG A 11 -12.78 -8.30 18.88
CA ARG A 11 -12.11 -7.50 17.85
C ARG A 11 -12.18 -8.17 16.47
N LYS A 12 -12.34 -7.34 15.43
CA LYS A 12 -12.37 -7.76 14.02
C LYS A 12 -11.15 -7.20 13.29
N PRO A 13 -10.54 -7.96 12.36
CA PRO A 13 -10.98 -9.26 11.85
C PRO A 13 -10.59 -10.44 12.77
N ARG A 14 -11.51 -11.41 12.94
CA ARG A 14 -11.27 -12.63 13.76
C ARG A 14 -10.09 -13.47 13.27
N SER A 15 -9.73 -13.38 11.98
CA SER A 15 -8.56 -14.07 11.42
C SER A 15 -7.21 -13.56 11.95
N VAL A 16 -7.19 -12.39 12.60
CA VAL A 16 -6.00 -11.80 13.22
C VAL A 16 -6.14 -11.84 14.75
N TYR A 17 -7.24 -11.32 15.29
CA TYR A 17 -7.40 -11.19 16.75
C TYR A 17 -7.81 -12.50 17.44
N GLY A 18 -8.45 -13.43 16.73
CA GLY A 18 -8.88 -14.71 17.29
C GLY A 18 -7.81 -15.81 17.30
N VAL A 19 -6.53 -15.47 17.15
CA VAL A 19 -5.42 -16.44 17.13
C VAL A 19 -4.25 -15.95 17.97
N GLY A 20 -3.52 -16.89 18.56
CA GLY A 20 -2.34 -16.61 19.35
C GLY A 20 -2.64 -15.80 20.61
N ASP A 21 -1.59 -15.25 21.21
CA ASP A 21 -1.68 -14.42 22.39
C ASP A 21 -1.58 -12.93 22.03
N GLU A 22 -2.02 -12.06 22.93
CA GLU A 22 -1.93 -10.62 22.69
C GLU A 22 -0.46 -10.19 22.60
N PRO A 23 -0.04 -9.57 21.47
CA PRO A 23 1.34 -9.15 21.31
C PRO A 23 1.59 -7.90 22.14
N ASP A 24 2.86 -7.62 22.42
CA ASP A 24 3.25 -6.37 23.07
C ASP A 24 2.72 -5.17 22.25
N ALA A 25 1.91 -4.35 22.93
CA ALA A 25 1.17 -3.25 22.33
C ALA A 25 2.05 -2.26 21.56
N ARG A 26 3.33 -2.08 21.96
CA ARG A 26 4.24 -1.18 21.24
C ARG A 26 4.53 -1.65 19.82
N PHE A 27 4.62 -2.96 19.59
CA PHE A 27 4.89 -3.52 18.27
C PHE A 27 3.63 -3.53 17.40
N SER A 28 2.47 -3.85 17.99
CA SER A 28 1.18 -3.77 17.29
C SER A 28 0.88 -2.34 16.80
N LEU A 29 1.06 -1.33 17.67
CA LEU A 29 0.90 0.09 17.29
C LEU A 29 1.96 0.59 16.29
N ALA A 30 3.18 0.04 16.32
CA ALA A 30 4.18 0.35 15.31
C ALA A 30 3.76 -0.19 13.92
N ASN A 31 3.27 -1.44 13.87
CA ASN A 31 2.78 -2.07 12.66
C ASN A 31 1.57 -1.30 12.06
N GLU A 32 0.61 -0.90 12.91
CA GLU A 32 -0.52 -0.07 12.48
C GLU A 32 -0.07 1.26 11.88
N ARG A 33 0.86 1.98 12.53
CA ARG A 33 1.40 3.25 12.00
C ARG A 33 2.07 3.07 10.64
N THR A 34 2.83 2.00 10.46
CA THR A 34 3.43 1.69 9.15
C THR A 34 2.34 1.44 8.11
N ALA A 35 1.30 0.68 8.46
CA ALA A 35 0.18 0.41 7.55
C ALA A 35 -0.54 1.70 7.13
N LEU A 36 -0.86 2.56 8.10
CA LEU A 36 -1.51 3.85 7.84
C LEU A 36 -0.63 4.79 7.01
N ALA A 37 0.69 4.79 7.24
CA ALA A 37 1.63 5.54 6.42
C ALA A 37 1.59 5.09 4.95
N TRP A 38 1.54 3.78 4.69
CA TRP A 38 1.40 3.24 3.34
C TRP A 38 0.02 3.51 2.72
N MET A 39 -1.05 3.47 3.50
CA MET A 39 -2.38 3.85 3.01
C MET A 39 -2.41 5.31 2.54
N ARG A 40 -1.75 6.21 3.28
CA ARG A 40 -1.58 7.61 2.89
C ARG A 40 -0.83 7.73 1.56
N THR A 41 0.25 6.98 1.36
CA THR A 41 0.95 6.96 0.07
C THR A 41 0.06 6.45 -1.05
N GLY A 42 -0.69 5.37 -0.83
CA GLY A 42 -1.65 4.85 -1.81
C GLY A 42 -2.70 5.89 -2.19
N LEU A 43 -3.27 6.57 -1.20
CA LEU A 43 -4.24 7.65 -1.42
C LEU A 43 -3.64 8.83 -2.20
N ALA A 44 -2.42 9.25 -1.87
CA ALA A 44 -1.73 10.32 -2.58
C ALA A 44 -1.50 9.98 -4.05
N LEU A 45 -1.13 8.72 -4.36
CA LEU A 45 -0.98 8.24 -5.72
C LEU A 45 -2.32 8.25 -6.47
N VAL A 46 -3.40 7.75 -5.87
CA VAL A 46 -4.74 7.79 -6.48
C VAL A 46 -5.17 9.23 -6.77
N ALA A 47 -5.03 10.14 -5.80
CA ALA A 47 -5.36 11.55 -5.97
C ALA A 47 -4.51 12.20 -7.09
N GLY A 48 -3.21 11.88 -7.14
CA GLY A 48 -2.31 12.36 -8.19
C GLY A 48 -2.69 11.88 -9.58
N GLY A 49 -3.06 10.60 -9.74
CA GLY A 49 -3.54 10.06 -11.01
C GLY A 49 -4.85 10.71 -11.46
N VAL A 50 -5.83 10.87 -10.56
CA VAL A 50 -7.09 11.58 -10.88
C VAL A 50 -6.85 13.03 -11.30
N ALA A 51 -5.94 13.73 -10.60
CA ALA A 51 -5.55 15.09 -10.96
C ALA A 51 -4.89 15.14 -12.35
N LEU A 52 -4.05 14.14 -12.68
CA LEU A 52 -3.37 14.05 -13.96
C LEU A 52 -4.35 13.79 -15.12
N THR A 53 -5.35 12.92 -14.95
CA THR A 53 -6.41 12.73 -15.96
C THR A 53 -7.20 14.01 -16.20
N THR A 54 -7.54 14.74 -15.12
CA THR A 54 -8.24 16.03 -15.26
C THR A 54 -7.40 17.03 -16.03
N LEU A 55 -6.10 17.13 -15.73
CA LEU A 55 -5.17 18.01 -16.42
C LEU A 55 -5.00 17.62 -17.90
N ALA A 56 -4.92 16.33 -18.20
CA ALA A 56 -4.78 15.83 -19.56
C ALA A 56 -5.96 16.24 -20.45
N GLY A 57 -7.19 16.15 -19.93
CA GLY A 57 -8.38 16.58 -20.65
C GLY A 57 -8.48 18.10 -20.85
N VAL A 58 -7.95 18.92 -19.94
CA VAL A 58 -7.99 20.39 -20.05
C VAL A 58 -6.90 20.93 -20.98
N ALA A 59 -5.73 20.27 -21.02
CA ALA A 59 -4.57 20.73 -21.78
C ALA A 59 -4.37 19.97 -23.11
N ASP A 60 -5.36 19.20 -23.56
CA ASP A 60 -5.30 18.34 -24.76
C ASP A 60 -4.00 17.51 -24.82
N LEU A 61 -3.62 16.95 -23.67
CA LEU A 61 -2.38 16.17 -23.58
C LEU A 61 -2.50 14.84 -24.33
N PRO A 62 -1.37 14.25 -24.78
CA PRO A 62 -1.37 12.97 -25.46
C PRO A 62 -2.01 11.86 -24.61
N LEU A 63 -2.66 10.89 -25.27
CA LEU A 63 -3.25 9.69 -24.64
C LEU A 63 -2.30 8.97 -23.67
N PHE A 64 -0.98 9.06 -23.92
CA PHE A 64 0.04 8.53 -23.01
C PHE A 64 -0.11 9.03 -21.57
N VAL A 65 -0.47 10.30 -21.37
CA VAL A 65 -0.66 10.90 -20.04
C VAL A 65 -1.84 10.30 -19.31
N ASP A 66 -2.96 10.04 -19.99
CA ASP A 66 -4.12 9.35 -19.42
C ASP A 66 -3.81 7.91 -19.02
N VAL A 67 -3.04 7.20 -19.85
CA VAL A 67 -2.57 5.85 -19.52
C VAL A 67 -1.68 5.87 -18.28
N MET A 68 -0.76 6.84 -18.17
CA MET A 68 0.08 6.99 -16.99
C MET A 68 -0.75 7.34 -15.74
N ALA A 69 -1.73 8.23 -15.87
CA ALA A 69 -2.64 8.58 -14.79
C ALA A 69 -3.39 7.36 -14.26
N ALA A 70 -3.93 6.52 -15.16
CA ALA A 70 -4.59 5.27 -14.81
C ALA A 70 -3.63 4.30 -14.11
N LEU A 71 -2.40 4.13 -14.60
CA LEU A 71 -1.40 3.26 -13.97
C LEU A 71 -1.01 3.73 -12.56
N VAL A 72 -0.84 5.05 -12.36
CA VAL A 72 -0.55 5.63 -11.05
C VAL A 72 -1.71 5.42 -10.08
N CYS A 73 -2.96 5.59 -10.54
CA CYS A 73 -4.16 5.28 -9.76
C CYS A 73 -4.20 3.80 -9.32
N LEU A 74 -4.00 2.88 -10.26
CA LEU A 74 -3.98 1.45 -9.98
C LEU A 74 -2.83 1.10 -9.02
N GLY A 75 -1.65 1.68 -9.23
CA GLY A 75 -0.51 1.56 -8.31
C GLY A 75 -0.84 2.01 -6.90
N GLY A 76 -1.51 3.15 -6.74
CA GLY A 76 -1.99 3.64 -5.45
C GLY A 76 -2.95 2.66 -4.76
N GLY A 77 -3.91 2.10 -5.50
CA GLY A 77 -4.81 1.05 -5.01
C GLY A 77 -4.06 -0.21 -4.57
N LEU A 78 -3.08 -0.66 -5.35
CA LEU A 78 -2.23 -1.81 -5.00
C LEU A 78 -1.40 -1.55 -3.73
N VAL A 79 -0.86 -0.34 -3.54
CA VAL A 79 -0.16 0.06 -2.31
C VAL A 79 -1.10 0.02 -1.11
N ALA A 80 -2.33 0.52 -1.25
CA ALA A 80 -3.32 0.48 -0.16
C ALA A 80 -3.70 -0.96 0.24
N VAL A 81 -3.96 -1.83 -0.75
CA VAL A 81 -4.29 -3.24 -0.49
C VAL A 81 -3.11 -3.99 0.13
N SER A 82 -1.91 -3.80 -0.42
CA SER A 82 -0.70 -4.46 0.09
C SER A 82 -0.34 -4.02 1.51
N SER A 83 -0.61 -2.76 1.87
CA SER A 83 -0.51 -2.28 3.25
C SER A 83 -1.41 -3.07 4.21
N LEU A 84 -2.68 -3.23 3.86
CA LEU A 84 -3.64 -3.96 4.70
C LEU A 84 -3.26 -5.45 4.83
N VAL A 85 -2.82 -6.08 3.74
CA VAL A 85 -2.35 -7.47 3.76
C VAL A 85 -1.07 -7.60 4.59
N GLY A 86 -0.13 -6.67 4.42
CA GLY A 86 1.12 -6.62 5.19
C GLY A 86 0.86 -6.52 6.69
N TRP A 87 0.01 -5.57 7.09
CA TRP A 87 -0.41 -5.39 8.48
C TRP A 87 -0.96 -6.68 9.09
N ARG A 88 -1.93 -7.33 8.42
CA ARG A 88 -2.53 -8.59 8.89
C ARG A 88 -1.50 -9.70 9.07
N ARG A 89 -0.55 -9.82 8.13
CA ARG A 89 0.47 -10.87 8.17
C ARG A 89 1.47 -10.66 9.30
N VAL A 90 1.91 -9.42 9.51
CA VAL A 90 2.83 -9.06 10.59
C VAL A 90 2.15 -9.21 11.94
N GLU A 91 0.92 -8.71 12.10
CA GLU A 91 0.14 -8.82 13.33
C GLU A 91 -0.10 -10.28 13.73
N ARG A 92 -0.50 -11.10 12.77
CA ARG A 92 -0.72 -12.53 12.98
C ARG A 92 0.59 -13.28 13.30
N ALA A 93 1.71 -12.91 12.69
CA ALA A 93 3.00 -13.50 13.01
C ALA A 93 3.44 -13.17 14.44
N MET A 94 3.24 -11.93 14.89
CA MET A 94 3.53 -11.51 16.26
C MET A 94 2.69 -12.27 17.29
N ARG A 95 1.37 -12.39 17.04
CA ARG A 95 0.43 -13.14 17.90
C ARG A 95 0.79 -14.62 18.03
N LEU A 96 1.25 -15.23 16.94
CA LEU A 96 1.62 -16.65 16.90
C LEU A 96 3.09 -16.92 17.27
N ALA A 97 3.83 -15.91 17.73
CA ALA A 97 5.27 -15.99 18.01
C ALA A 97 6.10 -16.57 16.83
N LEU A 98 5.69 -16.26 15.60
CA LEU A 98 6.36 -16.69 14.37
C LEU A 98 7.38 -15.65 13.89
N PRO A 99 8.39 -16.07 13.10
CA PRO A 99 9.30 -15.14 12.44
C PRO A 99 8.56 -14.11 11.59
N LEU A 100 9.00 -12.85 11.69
CA LEU A 100 8.39 -11.73 10.96
C LEU A 100 8.57 -11.91 9.43
N PRO A 101 7.52 -11.68 8.63
CA PRO A 101 7.60 -11.82 7.18
C PRO A 101 8.48 -10.75 6.56
N ALA A 102 9.21 -11.12 5.51
CA ALA A 102 10.05 -10.18 4.76
C ALA A 102 9.23 -9.00 4.19
N PRO A 103 9.80 -7.77 4.15
CA PRO A 103 9.10 -6.55 3.74
C PRO A 103 8.97 -6.45 2.21
N ARG A 104 8.22 -7.37 1.59
CA ARG A 104 8.08 -7.49 0.12
C ARG A 104 7.53 -6.23 -0.56
N ILE A 105 6.72 -5.44 0.15
CA ILE A 105 6.14 -4.20 -0.37
C ILE A 105 7.24 -3.17 -0.71
N LEU A 106 8.35 -3.13 0.04
CA LEU A 106 9.47 -2.22 -0.25
C LEU A 106 10.09 -2.52 -1.61
N VAL A 107 10.29 -3.81 -1.92
CA VAL A 107 10.82 -4.24 -3.22
C VAL A 107 9.84 -3.89 -4.33
N GLY A 108 8.54 -4.17 -4.14
CA GLY A 108 7.52 -3.87 -5.13
C GLY A 108 7.42 -2.37 -5.45
N VAL A 109 7.43 -1.52 -4.42
CA VAL A 109 7.41 -0.06 -4.58
C VAL A 109 8.69 0.44 -5.24
N GLY A 110 9.86 -0.07 -4.83
CA GLY A 110 11.14 0.29 -5.45
C GLY A 110 11.19 -0.04 -6.94
N VAL A 111 10.77 -1.25 -7.32
CA VAL A 111 10.66 -1.67 -8.72
C VAL A 111 9.66 -0.78 -9.47
N GLY A 112 8.50 -0.48 -8.88
CA GLY A 112 7.50 0.39 -9.47
C GLY A 112 8.02 1.79 -9.77
N ILE A 113 8.78 2.39 -8.84
CA ILE A 113 9.43 3.70 -9.02
C ILE A 113 10.43 3.65 -10.18
N ILE A 114 11.28 2.62 -10.24
CA ILE A 114 12.27 2.45 -11.32
C ILE A 114 11.58 2.34 -12.67
N VAL A 115 10.55 1.50 -12.78
CA VAL A 115 9.79 1.32 -14.03
C VAL A 115 9.16 2.64 -14.46
N LEU A 116 8.52 3.37 -13.54
CA LEU A 116 7.91 4.66 -13.85
C LEU A 116 8.96 5.67 -14.34
N ALA A 117 10.12 5.75 -13.68
CA ALA A 117 11.21 6.64 -14.07
C ALA A 117 11.75 6.32 -15.47
N LEU A 118 11.97 5.03 -15.77
CA LEU A 118 12.46 4.59 -17.09
C LEU A 118 11.45 4.89 -18.20
N VAL A 119 10.16 4.69 -17.94
CA VAL A 119 9.08 4.98 -18.90
C VAL A 119 9.04 6.48 -19.21
N PHE A 120 9.08 7.35 -18.20
CA PHE A 120 9.12 8.80 -18.41
C PHE A 120 10.39 9.26 -19.13
N ALA A 121 11.55 8.72 -18.74
CA ALA A 121 12.82 9.05 -19.39
C ALA A 121 12.83 8.63 -20.87
N GLY A 122 12.32 7.43 -21.16
CA GLY A 122 12.18 6.93 -22.53
C GLY A 122 11.22 7.77 -23.38
N TYR A 123 10.07 8.16 -22.82
CA TYR A 123 9.14 9.05 -23.49
C TYR A 123 9.76 10.42 -23.80
N ALA A 124 10.43 11.03 -22.81
CA ALA A 124 11.09 12.32 -23.00
C ALA A 124 12.22 12.26 -24.06
N ALA A 125 13.01 11.18 -24.07
CA ALA A 125 14.04 10.98 -25.08
C ALA A 125 13.44 10.79 -26.48
N PHE A 126 12.34 10.03 -26.60
CA PHE A 126 11.64 9.83 -27.86
C PHE A 126 11.07 11.14 -28.41
N GLU A 127 10.43 11.95 -27.57
CA GLU A 127 9.92 13.26 -27.97
C GLU A 127 11.06 14.19 -28.41
N ALA A 128 12.20 14.19 -27.70
CA ALA A 128 13.35 14.99 -28.05
C ALA A 128 14.01 14.58 -29.38
N LEU A 129 13.93 13.30 -29.76
CA LEU A 129 14.45 12.80 -31.04
C LEU A 129 13.53 13.09 -32.23
N GLN A 130 12.26 13.42 -31.98
CA GLN A 130 11.29 13.74 -33.03
C GLN A 130 11.11 15.24 -33.30
N ARG A 131 11.70 16.10 -32.47
CA ARG A 131 11.77 17.55 -32.70
C ARG A 131 12.96 17.92 -33.59
#